data_AF-A0A662AP43-F1
#
_entry.id   AF-A0A662AP43-F1
#
_cell.length_a   1.000
_cell.length_b   1.000
_cell.length_c   1.000
_cell.angle_alpha   90.00
_cell.angle_beta   90.00
_cell.angle_gamma   90.00
#
_symmetry.space_group_name_H-M   'P 1'
#
loop_
_entity.id
_entity.type
_entity.pdbx_description
1 polymer ?
#
loop_
_entity_poly.entity_id
_entity_poly.type
_entity_poly.pdbx_seq_one_letter_code
_entity_poly.pdbx_strand_id
1 'polypeptide(L)'
;MTLKNILLLLGLLLIVNGVAGQNWKLVWADEFDGDTLNTGKWEYMTGTGSEYGLDGWGNNELQYYQEENVKVADGVMTISAKRENVESSQFTSGRIRTINMGDWTYGRFEFRAKMPVGQGLWAAIWMLPTDSDYGGWASSGEIDIMEYLGHDTTTVHGTIHYGGQWPDNQYRGKDYETADTAFHRDFHTFALEWEEGKLRWYVDGELFQSLGTGMWYSSSAPYP
;
A
#
# COMPACT_ATOMS: atom_id res chain seq x y z
N MET A 1 43.99 -47.74 12.35
CA MET A 1 43.99 -46.85 11.16
C MET A 1 42.54 -46.50 10.88
N THR A 2 42.09 -45.36 11.37
CA THR A 2 40.67 -45.00 11.50
C THR A 2 40.24 -44.21 10.26
N LEU A 3 39.33 -44.74 9.45
CA LEU A 3 38.71 -44.00 8.35
C LEU A 3 37.69 -43.00 8.91
N LYS A 4 37.88 -41.72 8.58
CA LYS A 4 36.89 -40.65 8.78
C LYS A 4 35.93 -40.65 7.58
N ASN A 5 34.64 -40.84 7.85
CA ASN A 5 33.59 -40.59 6.87
C ASN A 5 33.47 -39.09 6.63
N ILE A 6 33.70 -38.68 5.38
CA ILE A 6 33.40 -37.33 4.89
C ILE A 6 32.01 -37.40 4.27
N LEU A 7 31.01 -36.81 4.93
CA LEU A 7 29.73 -36.49 4.30
C LEU A 7 29.95 -35.23 3.43
N LEU A 8 29.87 -35.37 2.12
CA LEU A 8 29.61 -34.23 1.23
C LEU A 8 28.11 -33.93 1.27
N LEU A 9 27.72 -32.79 1.86
CA LEU A 9 26.43 -32.18 1.57
C LEU A 9 26.52 -31.54 0.18
N LEU A 10 25.86 -32.13 -0.82
CA LEU A 10 25.51 -31.42 -2.05
C LEU A 10 24.35 -30.48 -1.73
N GLY A 11 24.66 -29.19 -1.60
CA GLY A 11 23.66 -28.13 -1.58
C GLY A 11 22.92 -28.09 -2.92
N LEU A 12 21.63 -28.39 -2.89
CA LEU A 12 20.73 -28.23 -4.03
C LEU A 12 20.54 -26.72 -4.27
N LEU A 13 21.23 -26.19 -5.28
CA LEU A 13 21.03 -24.81 -5.74
C LEU A 13 19.68 -24.75 -6.47
N LEU A 14 18.63 -24.32 -5.78
CA LEU A 14 17.38 -23.92 -6.43
C LEU A 14 17.66 -22.67 -7.26
N ILE A 15 17.78 -22.85 -8.58
CA ILE A 15 17.73 -21.75 -9.53
C ILE A 15 16.29 -21.25 -9.53
N VAL A 16 16.03 -20.20 -8.74
CA VAL A 16 14.83 -19.39 -8.92
C VAL A 16 15.00 -18.72 -10.27
N ASN A 17 14.17 -19.11 -11.24
CA ASN A 17 14.10 -18.42 -12.52
C ASN A 17 13.69 -16.97 -12.25
N GLY A 18 14.69 -16.09 -12.25
CA GLY A 18 14.48 -14.66 -12.13
C GLY A 18 13.55 -14.19 -13.23
N VAL A 19 12.51 -13.48 -12.84
CA VAL A 19 11.69 -12.68 -13.75
C VAL A 19 12.65 -11.78 -14.52
N ALA A 20 12.72 -11.98 -15.83
CA ALA A 20 13.56 -11.19 -16.71
C ALA A 20 13.10 -9.72 -16.68
N GLY A 21 14.03 -8.78 -16.44
CA GLY A 21 13.91 -7.45 -17.05
C GLY A 21 14.53 -6.25 -16.34
N GLN A 22 14.49 -6.16 -15.01
CA GLN A 22 14.97 -4.95 -14.30
C GLN A 22 15.78 -5.30 -13.05
N ASN A 23 16.98 -4.73 -12.94
CA ASN A 23 17.83 -4.82 -11.75
C ASN A 23 17.43 -3.72 -10.76
N TRP A 24 16.38 -3.96 -9.97
CA TRP A 24 16.00 -3.05 -8.90
C TRP A 24 17.09 -2.99 -7.82
N LYS A 25 17.37 -1.78 -7.33
CA LYS A 25 18.25 -1.56 -6.18
C LYS A 25 17.41 -1.04 -5.03
N LEU A 26 17.50 -1.70 -3.87
CA LEU A 26 16.87 -1.20 -2.66
C LEU A 26 17.48 0.14 -2.25
N VAL A 27 16.65 1.19 -2.16
CA VAL A 27 17.05 2.54 -1.75
C VAL A 27 16.41 2.97 -0.42
N TRP A 28 15.31 2.31 -0.04
CA TRP A 28 14.58 2.57 1.19
C TRP A 28 13.80 1.32 1.57
N ALA A 29 13.69 1.07 2.88
CA ALA A 29 12.91 -0.02 3.45
C ALA A 29 12.54 0.32 4.90
N ASP A 30 11.47 -0.28 5.41
CA ASP A 30 11.20 -0.35 6.84
C ASP A 30 10.73 -1.76 7.22
N GLU A 31 11.62 -2.53 7.84
CA GLU A 31 11.37 -3.92 8.24
C GLU A 31 10.66 -4.02 9.60
N PHE A 32 10.39 -2.87 10.25
CA PHE A 32 9.69 -2.78 11.53
C PHE A 32 10.36 -3.58 12.67
N ASP A 33 11.70 -3.70 12.63
CA ASP A 33 12.52 -4.44 13.62
C ASP A 33 12.58 -3.80 15.02
N GLY A 34 12.13 -2.55 15.16
CA GLY A 34 12.13 -1.82 16.42
C GLY A 34 10.90 -2.07 17.29
N ASP A 35 10.72 -1.19 18.28
CA ASP A 35 9.67 -1.30 19.30
C ASP A 35 8.57 -0.22 19.11
N THR A 36 8.84 0.72 18.20
CA THR A 36 8.00 1.89 17.90
C THR A 36 8.10 2.23 16.43
N LEU A 37 7.11 2.95 15.90
CA LEU A 37 7.18 3.48 14.54
C LEU A 37 8.38 4.43 14.42
N ASN A 38 9.12 4.32 13.32
CA ASN A 38 10.23 5.24 13.04
C ASN A 38 9.68 6.58 12.55
N THR A 39 9.62 7.57 13.43
CA THR A 39 9.10 8.92 13.11
C THR A 39 10.03 9.76 12.23
N GLY A 40 11.24 9.25 11.91
CA GLY A 40 12.08 9.78 10.83
C GLY A 40 11.69 9.27 9.44
N LYS A 41 10.78 8.29 9.35
CA LYS A 41 10.27 7.71 8.10
C LYS A 41 8.76 7.92 7.93
N TRP A 42 8.03 7.94 9.03
CA TRP A 42 6.57 7.99 9.03
C TRP A 42 6.02 9.10 9.93
N GLU A 43 4.92 9.68 9.51
CA GLU A 43 4.10 10.61 10.28
C GLU A 43 2.74 9.97 10.59
N TYR A 44 2.28 10.09 11.83
CA TYR A 44 0.90 9.72 12.20
C TYR A 44 -0.09 10.78 11.72
N MET A 45 -1.20 10.33 11.15
CA MET A 45 -2.36 11.18 10.91
C MET A 45 -3.37 10.97 12.04
N THR A 46 -3.91 12.08 12.53
CA THR A 46 -4.89 12.09 13.63
C THR A 46 -6.18 12.78 13.18
N GLY A 47 -7.32 12.31 13.69
CA GLY A 47 -8.61 12.96 13.48
C GLY A 47 -9.51 12.27 12.46
N THR A 48 -10.57 12.99 12.09
CA THR A 48 -11.60 12.53 11.14
C THR A 48 -11.42 13.08 9.73
N GLY A 49 -10.33 13.83 9.50
CA GLY A 49 -10.05 14.52 8.24
C GLY A 49 -10.62 15.94 8.22
N SER A 50 -11.52 16.29 9.15
CA SER A 50 -12.03 17.66 9.34
C SER A 50 -10.91 18.69 9.55
N GLU A 51 -9.82 18.28 10.19
CA GLU A 51 -8.61 19.09 10.41
C GLU A 51 -7.93 19.50 9.10
N TYR A 52 -8.19 18.76 8.02
CA TYR A 52 -7.69 18.97 6.66
C TYR A 52 -8.79 19.48 5.72
N GLY A 53 -9.97 19.83 6.23
CA GLY A 53 -11.13 20.25 5.44
C GLY A 53 -11.82 19.10 4.69
N LEU A 54 -11.57 17.85 5.08
CA LEU A 54 -12.10 16.64 4.45
C LEU A 54 -12.81 15.79 5.50
N ASP A 55 -13.99 16.21 5.96
CA ASP A 55 -14.71 15.47 6.99
C ASP A 55 -15.05 14.04 6.54
N GLY A 56 -14.90 13.07 7.44
CA GLY A 56 -14.95 11.64 7.11
C GLY A 56 -13.94 11.25 6.02
N TRP A 57 -12.79 11.92 5.99
CA TRP A 57 -11.73 11.80 4.98
C TRP A 57 -12.20 11.91 3.52
N GLY A 58 -13.34 12.58 3.28
CA GLY A 58 -13.95 12.70 1.95
C GLY A 58 -14.79 11.50 1.51
N ASN A 59 -14.81 10.41 2.30
CA ASN A 59 -15.45 9.14 1.97
C ASN A 59 -16.55 8.72 2.97
N ASN A 60 -16.97 9.62 3.87
CA ASN A 60 -17.88 9.32 4.98
C ASN A 60 -17.32 8.22 5.92
N GLU A 61 -16.00 8.21 6.10
CA GLU A 61 -15.31 7.31 7.02
C GLU A 61 -15.69 7.60 8.49
N LEU A 62 -15.80 6.56 9.31
CA LEU A 62 -16.37 6.65 10.67
C LEU A 62 -15.32 6.71 11.78
N GLN A 63 -14.08 6.36 11.48
CA GLN A 63 -13.01 6.25 12.46
C GLN A 63 -12.37 7.60 12.77
N TYR A 64 -11.92 7.73 14.02
CA TYR A 64 -10.93 8.72 14.43
C TYR A 64 -9.54 8.07 14.30
N TYR A 65 -8.67 8.60 13.45
CA TYR A 65 -7.28 8.11 13.39
C TYR A 65 -6.49 8.62 14.61
N GLN A 66 -5.66 7.77 15.20
CA GLN A 66 -4.77 8.13 16.31
C GLN A 66 -3.56 7.18 16.40
N GLU A 67 -2.50 7.63 17.09
CA GLU A 67 -1.23 6.92 17.20
C GLU A 67 -1.37 5.58 17.95
N GLU A 68 -2.23 5.49 18.97
CA GLU A 68 -2.42 4.31 19.83
C GLU A 68 -2.96 3.08 19.10
N ASN A 69 -3.38 3.27 17.84
CA ASN A 69 -3.85 2.23 16.96
C ASN A 69 -2.77 1.70 16.02
N VAL A 70 -1.56 2.26 16.07
CA VAL A 70 -0.38 1.77 15.35
C VAL A 70 0.62 1.23 16.38
N LYS A 71 1.06 -0.02 16.20
CA LYS A 71 2.06 -0.65 17.07
C LYS A 71 3.11 -1.34 16.25
N VAL A 72 4.36 -1.23 16.66
CA VAL A 72 5.47 -1.99 16.10
C VAL A 72 5.95 -2.97 17.16
N ALA A 73 5.98 -4.26 16.82
CA ALA A 73 6.51 -5.30 17.67
C ALA A 73 6.84 -6.53 16.82
N ASP A 74 7.88 -7.28 17.22
CA ASP A 74 8.23 -8.58 16.63
C ASP A 74 8.40 -8.53 15.09
N GLY A 75 8.97 -7.45 14.56
CA GLY A 75 9.20 -7.28 13.11
C GLY A 75 7.93 -6.95 12.32
N VAL A 76 6.85 -6.51 12.97
CA VAL A 76 5.57 -6.22 12.33
C VAL A 76 5.00 -4.90 12.85
N MET A 77 4.65 -4.00 11.92
CA MET A 77 3.73 -2.90 12.20
C MET A 77 2.28 -3.38 12.08
N THR A 78 1.52 -3.22 13.15
CA THR A 78 0.09 -3.52 13.23
C THR A 78 -0.73 -2.23 13.31
N ILE A 79 -1.62 -2.03 12.35
CA ILE A 79 -2.70 -1.03 12.44
C ILE A 79 -3.96 -1.74 12.94
N SER A 80 -4.54 -1.24 14.03
CA SER A 80 -5.72 -1.83 14.66
C SER A 80 -6.93 -0.92 14.49
N ALA A 81 -7.99 -1.42 13.85
CA ALA A 81 -9.31 -0.79 13.94
C ALA A 81 -10.03 -1.30 15.20
N LYS A 82 -10.53 -0.40 16.05
CA LYS A 82 -11.22 -0.75 17.30
C LYS A 82 -12.58 -0.07 17.37
N ARG A 83 -13.54 -0.73 18.01
CA ARG A 83 -14.80 -0.11 18.41
C ARG A 83 -14.62 0.50 19.80
N GLU A 84 -14.36 1.80 19.84
CA GLU A 84 -14.24 2.59 21.05
C GLU A 84 -14.64 4.03 20.76
N ASN A 85 -15.14 4.73 21.79
CA ASN A 85 -15.57 6.12 21.63
C ASN A 85 -14.38 7.04 21.90
N VAL A 86 -13.99 7.81 20.88
CA VAL A 86 -13.01 8.89 20.98
C VAL A 86 -13.62 10.10 20.27
N GLU A 87 -13.68 11.23 20.97
CA GLU A 87 -14.42 12.42 20.51
C GLU A 87 -15.86 12.06 20.08
N SER A 88 -16.26 12.41 18.85
CA SER A 88 -17.56 12.10 18.27
C SER A 88 -17.61 10.75 17.52
N SER A 89 -16.48 10.05 17.39
CA SER A 89 -16.37 8.80 16.63
C SER A 89 -16.58 7.56 17.50
N GLN A 90 -17.19 6.53 16.92
CA GLN A 90 -17.44 5.23 17.57
C GLN A 90 -16.38 4.16 17.24
N PHE A 91 -15.41 4.54 16.41
CA PHE A 91 -14.33 3.69 15.95
C PHE A 91 -13.02 4.48 15.98
N THR A 92 -11.93 3.79 16.23
CA THR A 92 -10.56 4.32 16.10
C THR A 92 -9.75 3.44 15.16
N SER A 93 -8.76 4.02 14.48
CA SER A 93 -7.81 3.29 13.64
C SER A 93 -6.48 4.03 13.56
N GLY A 94 -5.53 3.51 12.78
CA GLY A 94 -4.27 4.19 12.48
C GLY A 94 -4.18 4.56 11.00
N ARG A 95 -3.60 5.73 10.72
CA ARG A 95 -3.21 6.17 9.37
C ARG A 95 -1.84 6.80 9.48
N ILE A 96 -0.92 6.39 8.62
CA ILE A 96 0.46 6.89 8.59
C ILE A 96 0.83 7.29 7.16
N ARG A 97 1.78 8.20 7.01
CA ARG A 97 2.27 8.66 5.70
C ARG A 97 3.77 8.97 5.74
N THR A 98 4.39 9.09 4.56
CA THR A 98 5.83 9.37 4.39
C THR A 98 6.13 10.73 3.77
N ILE A 99 5.13 11.62 3.65
CA ILE A 99 5.28 12.90 2.94
C ILE A 99 6.49 13.70 3.46
N ASN A 100 7.36 14.16 2.56
CA ASN A 100 8.62 14.85 2.85
C ASN A 100 9.68 14.03 3.63
N MET A 101 9.50 12.72 3.78
CA MET A 101 10.46 11.80 4.42
C MET A 101 10.92 10.72 3.45
N GLY A 102 9.97 10.13 2.73
CA GLY A 102 10.18 9.14 1.69
C GLY A 102 9.17 9.37 0.58
N ASP A 103 9.63 10.00 -0.49
CA ASP A 103 8.87 10.22 -1.72
C ASP A 103 9.76 9.87 -2.92
N TRP A 104 9.19 9.17 -3.89
CA TRP A 104 9.91 8.68 -5.05
C TRP A 104 9.06 8.87 -6.30
N THR A 105 9.70 9.32 -7.37
CA THR A 105 9.16 9.20 -8.72
C THR A 105 9.74 7.95 -9.35
N TYR A 106 8.85 7.04 -9.76
CA TYR A 106 9.19 5.71 -10.28
C TYR A 106 9.86 4.78 -9.26
N GLY A 107 9.82 3.49 -9.55
CA GLY A 107 10.40 2.45 -8.70
C GLY A 107 9.53 1.21 -8.62
N ARG A 108 9.97 0.29 -7.77
CA ARG A 108 9.18 -0.85 -7.31
C ARG A 108 8.90 -0.67 -5.82
N PHE A 109 7.63 -0.66 -5.47
CA PHE A 109 7.13 -0.53 -4.11
C PHE A 109 6.55 -1.88 -3.70
N GLU A 110 7.02 -2.47 -2.61
CA GLU A 110 6.56 -3.77 -2.12
C GLU A 110 6.16 -3.69 -0.66
N PHE A 111 5.03 -4.32 -0.33
CA PHE A 111 4.48 -4.37 1.02
C PHE A 111 4.07 -5.80 1.31
N ARG A 112 4.58 -6.37 2.41
CA ARG A 112 4.16 -7.69 2.88
C ARG A 112 3.17 -7.51 4.04
N ALA A 113 1.90 -7.78 3.80
CA ALA A 113 0.83 -7.49 4.75
C ALA A 113 -0.23 -8.61 4.82
N LYS A 114 -0.93 -8.68 5.96
CA LYS A 114 -2.07 -9.56 6.19
C LYS A 114 -3.29 -8.72 6.58
N MET A 115 -4.43 -8.99 5.97
CA MET A 115 -5.61 -8.13 6.03
C MET A 115 -6.56 -8.47 7.20
N PRO A 116 -7.37 -7.52 7.67
CA PRO A 116 -8.36 -7.78 8.71
C PRO A 116 -9.62 -8.47 8.14
N VAL A 117 -10.56 -8.87 9.00
CA VAL A 117 -11.88 -9.40 8.58
C VAL A 117 -12.97 -8.65 9.32
N GLY A 118 -14.00 -8.22 8.58
CA GLY A 118 -15.16 -7.55 9.16
C GLY A 118 -15.86 -6.63 8.17
N GLN A 119 -17.19 -6.58 8.27
CA GLN A 119 -17.99 -5.62 7.52
C GLN A 119 -17.57 -4.19 7.85
N GLY A 120 -17.37 -3.37 6.81
CA GLY A 120 -17.00 -1.96 6.93
C GLY A 120 -15.53 -1.69 7.20
N LEU A 121 -14.70 -2.73 7.39
CA LEU A 121 -13.25 -2.54 7.41
C LEU A 121 -12.75 -2.30 5.98
N TRP A 122 -12.00 -1.22 5.80
CA TRP A 122 -11.38 -0.84 4.55
C TRP A 122 -9.88 -0.63 4.83
N ALA A 123 -9.06 -1.57 4.36
CA ALA A 123 -7.60 -1.47 4.48
C ALA A 123 -7.04 -0.99 3.15
N ALA A 124 -6.07 -0.08 3.20
CA ALA A 124 -5.48 0.51 2.00
C ALA A 124 -3.96 0.69 2.16
N ILE A 125 -3.24 0.42 1.07
CA ILE A 125 -1.84 0.77 0.84
C ILE A 125 -1.83 1.55 -0.48
N TRP A 126 -1.51 2.84 -0.39
CA TRP A 126 -1.74 3.78 -1.47
C TRP A 126 -0.73 4.91 -1.43
N MET A 127 -0.67 5.67 -2.51
CA MET A 127 0.28 6.76 -2.72
C MET A 127 -0.45 8.01 -3.17
N LEU A 128 -0.09 9.14 -2.54
CA LEU A 128 -0.44 10.48 -2.96
C LEU A 128 0.83 11.25 -3.36
N PRO A 129 0.71 12.25 -4.25
CA PRO A 129 1.84 13.09 -4.59
C PRO A 129 2.24 13.98 -3.41
N THR A 130 3.55 14.23 -3.26
CA THR A 130 4.06 15.22 -2.29
C THR A 130 3.59 16.63 -2.66
N ASP A 131 3.66 16.95 -3.96
CA ASP A 131 3.29 18.25 -4.52
C ASP A 131 2.01 18.15 -5.38
N SER A 132 1.17 19.17 -5.33
CA SER A 132 -0.09 19.24 -6.11
C SER A 132 0.09 19.99 -7.42
N ASP A 133 1.08 19.60 -8.24
CA ASP A 133 1.49 20.32 -9.46
C ASP A 133 0.36 20.50 -10.48
N TYR A 134 -0.59 19.58 -10.50
CA TYR A 134 -1.75 19.60 -11.40
C TYR A 134 -3.03 20.05 -10.70
N GLY A 135 -2.93 20.64 -9.51
CA GLY A 135 -4.05 21.02 -8.65
C GLY A 135 -4.40 19.96 -7.61
N GLY A 136 -5.45 20.20 -6.83
CA GLY A 136 -5.91 19.29 -5.79
C GLY A 136 -6.31 17.90 -6.32
N TRP A 137 -6.65 17.02 -5.40
CA TRP A 137 -7.13 15.69 -5.76
C TRP A 137 -8.38 15.74 -6.67
N ALA A 138 -8.50 14.91 -7.71
CA ALA A 138 -7.57 13.86 -8.15
C ALA A 138 -6.65 14.32 -9.29
N SER A 139 -6.61 15.61 -9.64
CA SER A 139 -5.86 16.09 -10.80
C SER A 139 -4.35 15.84 -10.70
N SER A 140 -3.79 15.82 -9.50
CA SER A 140 -2.38 15.45 -9.26
C SER A 140 -2.14 13.95 -9.07
N GLY A 141 -3.20 13.15 -9.06
CA GLY A 141 -3.14 11.70 -9.04
C GLY A 141 -3.28 11.08 -7.65
N GLU A 142 -3.66 9.81 -7.68
CA GLU A 142 -3.64 8.85 -6.57
C GLU A 142 -3.33 7.47 -7.16
N ILE A 143 -2.52 6.67 -6.46
CA ILE A 143 -2.22 5.30 -6.86
C ILE A 143 -2.49 4.37 -5.68
N ASP A 144 -3.52 3.56 -5.80
CA ASP A 144 -3.86 2.52 -4.83
C ASP A 144 -3.16 1.24 -5.21
N ILE A 145 -2.13 0.88 -4.45
CA ILE A 145 -1.38 -0.37 -4.65
C ILE A 145 -2.25 -1.55 -4.23
N MET A 146 -3.00 -1.38 -3.15
CA MET A 146 -3.95 -2.36 -2.65
C MET A 146 -5.03 -1.67 -1.84
N GLU A 147 -6.28 -1.87 -2.23
CA GLU A 147 -7.44 -1.67 -1.36
C GLU A 147 -8.11 -3.01 -1.08
N TYR A 148 -8.67 -3.15 0.11
CA TYR A 148 -9.28 -4.37 0.59
C TYR A 148 -10.52 -4.06 1.43
N LEU A 149 -11.62 -4.75 1.14
CA LEU A 149 -12.87 -4.64 1.87
C LEU A 149 -13.04 -5.88 2.75
N GLY A 150 -13.05 -5.72 4.08
CA GLY A 150 -13.00 -6.83 5.04
C GLY A 150 -14.17 -7.80 5.06
N HIS A 151 -15.21 -7.57 4.26
CA HIS A 151 -16.30 -8.51 4.05
C HIS A 151 -16.04 -9.45 2.86
N ASP A 152 -15.18 -9.06 1.92
CA ASP A 152 -14.73 -9.87 0.80
C ASP A 152 -13.26 -10.21 0.98
N THR A 153 -13.00 -11.30 1.70
CA THR A 153 -11.65 -11.63 2.17
C THR A 153 -10.71 -12.19 1.09
N THR A 154 -11.22 -12.38 -0.13
CA THR A 154 -10.51 -13.00 -1.25
C THR A 154 -10.18 -12.03 -2.37
N THR A 155 -10.57 -10.78 -2.24
CA THR A 155 -10.44 -9.78 -3.31
C THR A 155 -9.66 -8.57 -2.82
N VAL A 156 -8.77 -8.06 -3.67
CA VAL A 156 -8.15 -6.74 -3.52
C VAL A 156 -8.30 -5.94 -4.80
N HIS A 157 -8.17 -4.62 -4.69
CA HIS A 157 -8.32 -3.69 -5.79
C HIS A 157 -7.01 -2.90 -6.00
N GLY A 158 -6.59 -2.76 -7.26
CA GLY A 158 -5.53 -1.83 -7.64
C GLY A 158 -6.12 -0.74 -8.52
N THR A 159 -5.95 0.53 -8.14
CA THR A 159 -6.67 1.65 -8.75
C THR A 159 -5.74 2.85 -8.97
N ILE A 160 -6.05 3.66 -9.98
CA ILE A 160 -5.55 5.03 -10.09
C ILE A 160 -6.72 6.00 -10.11
N HIS A 161 -6.55 7.16 -9.48
CA HIS A 161 -7.44 8.30 -9.63
C HIS A 161 -6.71 9.41 -10.38
N TYR A 162 -7.39 10.03 -11.35
CA TYR A 162 -6.79 10.99 -12.28
C TYR A 162 -7.85 11.95 -12.85
N GLY A 163 -7.46 12.79 -13.81
CA GLY A 163 -8.36 13.66 -14.55
C GLY A 163 -8.54 15.01 -13.88
N GLY A 164 -9.79 15.32 -13.50
CA GLY A 164 -10.16 16.57 -12.83
C GLY A 164 -10.07 16.53 -11.32
N GLN A 165 -10.22 17.70 -10.70
CA GLN A 165 -10.51 17.79 -9.28
C GLN A 165 -11.91 17.24 -9.02
N TRP A 166 -12.19 16.81 -7.80
CA TRP A 166 -13.56 16.44 -7.43
C TRP A 166 -14.55 17.57 -7.81
N PRO A 167 -15.72 17.26 -8.42
CA PRO A 167 -16.27 15.92 -8.69
C PRO A 167 -15.93 15.35 -10.08
N ASP A 168 -15.05 15.99 -10.84
CA ASP A 168 -14.70 15.63 -12.23
C ASP A 168 -13.55 14.61 -12.32
N ASN A 169 -13.14 14.05 -11.19
CA ASN A 169 -12.14 13.00 -11.15
C ASN A 169 -12.61 11.74 -11.89
N GLN A 170 -11.67 11.02 -12.46
CA GLN A 170 -11.84 9.71 -13.07
C GLN A 170 -11.05 8.68 -12.29
N TYR A 171 -11.39 7.41 -12.46
CA TYR A 171 -10.62 6.31 -11.91
C TYR A 171 -10.52 5.16 -12.91
N ARG A 172 -9.49 4.34 -12.74
CA ARG A 172 -9.31 3.10 -13.48
C ARG A 172 -8.66 2.09 -12.55
N GLY A 173 -9.31 0.95 -12.38
CA GLY A 173 -8.79 -0.12 -11.55
C GLY A 173 -9.21 -1.49 -12.05
N LYS A 174 -8.67 -2.50 -11.39
CA LYS A 174 -8.97 -3.90 -11.63
C LYS A 174 -8.87 -4.67 -10.32
N ASP A 175 -9.73 -5.66 -10.18
CA ASP A 175 -9.75 -6.56 -9.04
C ASP A 175 -8.76 -7.71 -9.24
N TYR A 176 -8.19 -8.17 -8.14
CA TYR A 176 -7.47 -9.43 -8.06
C TYR A 176 -8.17 -10.33 -7.04
N GLU A 177 -8.67 -11.46 -7.51
CA GLU A 177 -9.24 -12.53 -6.68
C GLU A 177 -8.18 -13.61 -6.48
N THR A 178 -7.82 -13.90 -5.23
CA THR A 178 -6.91 -15.02 -4.94
C THR A 178 -7.62 -16.35 -5.09
N ALA A 179 -7.01 -17.28 -5.82
CA ALA A 179 -7.45 -18.68 -5.88
C ALA A 179 -6.91 -19.53 -4.70
N ASP A 180 -5.96 -18.98 -3.95
CA ASP A 180 -5.20 -19.69 -2.93
C ASP A 180 -5.63 -19.25 -1.51
N THR A 181 -4.68 -18.73 -0.72
CA THR A 181 -4.91 -18.30 0.65
C THR A 181 -5.61 -16.94 0.63
N ALA A 182 -6.76 -16.84 1.32
CA ALA A 182 -7.46 -15.58 1.52
C ALA A 182 -6.57 -14.57 2.28
N PHE A 183 -6.69 -13.29 1.95
CA PHE A 183 -5.77 -12.22 2.41
C PHE A 183 -5.70 -11.99 3.92
N HIS A 184 -6.69 -12.49 4.66
CA HIS A 184 -6.70 -12.43 6.12
C HIS A 184 -6.02 -13.60 6.82
N ARG A 185 -5.74 -14.69 6.08
CA ARG A 185 -5.22 -15.94 6.66
C ARG A 185 -3.70 -15.97 6.71
N ASP A 186 -3.03 -15.32 5.76
CA ASP A 186 -1.57 -15.23 5.71
C ASP A 186 -1.12 -13.86 5.19
N PHE A 187 0.17 -13.59 5.28
CA PHE A 187 0.78 -12.43 4.66
C PHE A 187 0.96 -12.66 3.16
N HIS A 188 0.61 -11.63 2.38
CA HIS A 188 0.79 -11.56 0.95
C HIS A 188 1.68 -10.37 0.60
N THR A 189 2.40 -10.46 -0.52
CA THR A 189 3.20 -9.35 -1.04
C THR A 189 2.40 -8.59 -2.10
N PHE A 190 2.06 -7.34 -1.80
CA PHE A 190 1.45 -6.40 -2.73
C PHE A 190 2.55 -5.51 -3.31
N ALA A 191 2.59 -5.37 -4.63
CA ALA A 191 3.63 -4.57 -5.25
C ALA A 191 3.14 -3.74 -6.43
N LEU A 192 3.77 -2.59 -6.62
CA LEU A 192 3.62 -1.72 -7.76
C LEU A 192 4.99 -1.54 -8.43
N GLU A 193 5.07 -1.77 -9.73
CA GLU A 193 6.14 -1.24 -10.57
C GLU A 193 5.63 0.00 -11.30
N TRP A 194 6.27 1.12 -11.04
CA TRP A 194 5.99 2.41 -11.65
C TRP A 194 7.21 2.88 -12.42
N GLU A 195 7.03 3.10 -13.72
CA GLU A 195 8.02 3.70 -14.61
C GLU A 195 7.32 4.76 -15.46
N GLU A 196 8.10 5.52 -16.23
CA GLU A 196 7.55 6.56 -17.10
C GLU A 196 6.51 5.97 -18.05
N GLY A 197 5.27 6.49 -17.98
CA GLY A 197 4.17 6.04 -18.81
C GLY A 197 3.65 4.62 -18.53
N LYS A 198 4.05 3.96 -17.43
CA LYS A 198 3.58 2.60 -17.15
C LYS A 198 3.50 2.27 -15.65
N LEU A 199 2.39 1.64 -15.28
CA LEU A 199 2.11 1.13 -13.94
C LEU A 199 1.73 -0.35 -14.04
N ARG A 200 2.24 -1.16 -13.12
CA ARG A 200 1.99 -2.61 -13.07
C ARG A 200 1.80 -3.05 -11.63
N TRP A 201 0.68 -3.69 -11.34
CA TRP A 201 0.34 -4.18 -10.01
C TRP A 201 0.51 -5.68 -9.91
N TYR A 202 0.99 -6.12 -8.75
CA TYR A 202 1.29 -7.50 -8.48
C TYR A 202 0.76 -7.92 -7.11
N VAL A 203 0.28 -9.17 -7.03
CA VAL A 203 0.04 -9.88 -5.77
C VAL A 203 0.87 -11.16 -5.80
N ASP A 204 1.73 -11.36 -4.80
CA ASP A 204 2.64 -12.51 -4.71
C ASP A 204 3.48 -12.76 -5.98
N GLY A 205 3.82 -11.68 -6.68
CA GLY A 205 4.57 -11.71 -7.94
C GLY A 205 3.71 -11.95 -9.20
N GLU A 206 2.41 -12.21 -9.06
CA GLU A 206 1.46 -12.32 -10.18
C GLU A 206 1.01 -10.94 -10.64
N LEU A 207 1.31 -10.60 -11.89
CA LEU A 207 0.82 -9.38 -12.54
C LEU A 207 -0.68 -9.49 -12.78
N PHE A 208 -1.48 -8.63 -12.15
CA PHE A 208 -2.93 -8.62 -12.39
C PHE A 208 -3.41 -7.38 -13.15
N GLN A 209 -2.73 -6.24 -13.05
CA GLN A 209 -3.08 -5.01 -13.77
C GLN A 209 -1.84 -4.37 -14.39
N SER A 210 -1.98 -3.88 -15.62
CA SER A 210 -1.00 -3.01 -16.27
C SER A 210 -1.72 -1.85 -16.94
N LEU A 211 -1.33 -0.63 -16.60
CA LEU A 211 -1.78 0.60 -17.24
C LEU A 211 -0.60 1.25 -17.95
N GLY A 212 -0.84 1.80 -19.13
CA GLY A 212 0.18 2.45 -19.96
C GLY A 212 -0.21 3.85 -20.43
N THR A 213 0.70 4.52 -21.13
CA THR A 213 0.52 5.86 -21.70
C THR A 213 -0.83 6.00 -22.41
N GLY A 214 -1.52 7.11 -22.14
CA GLY A 214 -2.83 7.42 -22.72
C GLY A 214 -4.02 6.82 -21.97
N MET A 215 -3.79 6.05 -20.89
CA MET A 215 -4.87 5.52 -20.04
C MET A 215 -5.26 6.46 -18.89
N TRP A 216 -4.50 7.53 -18.66
CA TRP A 216 -4.75 8.60 -17.69
C TRP A 216 -4.36 9.96 -18.29
N TYR A 217 -4.86 11.03 -17.68
CA TYR A 217 -4.57 12.42 -18.02
C TYR A 217 -4.81 13.31 -16.80
N SER A 218 -4.37 14.57 -16.87
CA SER A 218 -4.82 15.63 -15.96
C SER A 218 -5.52 16.71 -16.77
N SER A 219 -6.62 17.27 -16.26
CA SER A 219 -7.32 18.39 -16.93
C SER A 219 -6.60 19.73 -16.76
N SER A 220 -5.71 19.83 -15.78
CA SER A 220 -5.04 21.09 -15.42
C SER A 220 -3.79 21.38 -16.25
N ALA A 221 -3.03 20.34 -16.64
CA ALA A 221 -1.87 20.45 -17.50
C ALA A 221 -1.53 19.11 -18.19
N PRO A 222 -0.79 19.11 -19.31
CA PRO A 222 -0.31 17.89 -19.94
C PRO A 222 0.59 17.09 -18.98
N TYR A 223 0.41 15.76 -18.97
CA TYR A 223 1.36 14.86 -18.32
C TYR A 223 2.69 14.88 -19.11
N PRO A 224 3.85 14.99 -18.43
CA PRO A 224 5.17 15.00 -19.08
C PRO A 224 5.47 13.71 -19.82
#